data_AF-A0A5B0QBE8-F1
#
_entry.id   AF-A0A5B0QBE8-F1
#
_cell.length_a   1.000
_cell.length_b   1.000
_cell.length_c   1.000
_cell.angle_alpha   90.00
_cell.angle_beta   90.00
_cell.angle_gamma   90.00
#
_symmetry.space_group_name_H-M   'P 1'
#
loop_
_entity.id
_entity.type
_entity.pdbx_description
1 polymer ?
#
loop_
_entity_poly.entity_id
_entity_poly.type
_entity_poly.pdbx_seq_one_letter_code
_entity_poly.pdbx_strand_id
1 'polypeptide(L)'
;MIGECGCVYRKYTEALRVIRRATTVPPNHKKKAISFHDESLAVQVWLFKSLKLWSFCVDLEESIGTVESTQKAYDTIFELKIANAQNEYWEESFKVYKRGIELFTYPIVFEIWNTYLNKFMKHYQGKKIERARDLFEQVLEKCPEKFVKPIFLLYA
;
A
#
# COMPACT_ATOMS: atom_id res chain seq x y z
N MET A 1 30.89 32.31 -6.08
CA MET A 1 29.96 31.27 -5.59
C MET A 1 28.72 31.19 -6.49
N ILE A 2 28.86 30.86 -7.78
CA ILE A 2 27.72 30.75 -8.74
C ILE A 2 27.73 29.39 -9.47
N GLY A 3 28.69 28.50 -9.16
CA GLY A 3 28.91 27.25 -9.90
C GLY A 3 28.08 26.06 -9.45
N GLU A 4 27.59 26.02 -8.20
CA GLU A 4 26.92 24.84 -7.66
C GLU A 4 25.41 24.80 -7.98
N CYS A 5 24.76 25.96 -8.11
CA CYS A 5 23.32 26.05 -8.35
C CYS A 5 22.92 25.52 -9.75
N GLY A 6 23.76 25.74 -10.77
CA GLY A 6 23.47 25.31 -12.14
C GLY A 6 23.55 23.80 -12.36
N CYS A 7 24.50 23.11 -11.72
CA CYS A 7 24.65 21.65 -11.84
C CYS A 7 23.51 20.89 -11.14
N VAL A 8 23.03 21.43 -10.02
CA VAL A 8 21.94 20.86 -9.24
C VAL A 8 20.61 21.03 -9.98
N TYR A 9 20.33 22.23 -10.49
CA TYR A 9 19.13 22.51 -11.30
C TYR A 9 19.04 21.64 -12.56
N ARG A 10 20.17 21.42 -13.26
CA ARG A 10 20.24 20.56 -14.45
C ARG A 10 19.87 19.10 -14.16
N LYS A 11 20.23 18.58 -12.98
CA LYS A 11 19.88 17.21 -12.58
C LYS A 11 18.38 17.08 -12.30
N TYR A 12 17.77 18.11 -11.75
CA TYR A 12 16.34 18.14 -11.44
C TYR A 12 15.45 18.25 -12.68
N THR A 13 15.84 19.04 -13.68
CA THR A 13 15.12 19.10 -14.97
C THR A 13 15.17 17.76 -15.71
N GLU A 14 16.29 17.06 -15.64
CA GLU A 14 16.44 15.72 -16.22
C GLU A 14 15.62 14.68 -15.45
N ALA A 15 15.60 14.75 -14.11
CA ALA A 15 14.76 13.89 -13.28
C ALA A 15 13.28 14.08 -13.62
N LEU A 16 12.82 15.32 -13.75
CA LEU A 16 11.44 15.64 -14.15
C LEU A 16 11.09 15.07 -15.54
N ARG A 17 12.01 15.16 -16.50
CA ARG A 17 11.83 14.58 -17.83
C ARG A 17 11.67 13.07 -17.78
N VAL A 18 12.51 12.39 -17.00
CA VAL A 18 12.45 10.92 -16.83
C VAL A 18 11.15 10.53 -16.12
N ILE A 19 10.75 11.26 -15.07
CA ILE A 19 9.55 10.94 -14.31
C ILE A 19 8.27 11.15 -15.12
N ARG A 20 8.19 12.23 -15.90
CA ARG A 20 7.04 12.49 -16.79
C ARG A 20 6.88 11.38 -17.82
N ARG A 21 7.99 10.90 -18.39
CA ARG A 21 8.00 9.76 -19.32
C ARG A 21 7.57 8.47 -18.63
N ALA A 22 8.06 8.22 -17.41
CA ALA A 22 7.71 7.03 -16.64
C ALA A 22 6.24 7.02 -16.17
N THR A 23 5.67 8.20 -15.98
CA THR A 23 4.32 8.42 -15.44
C THR A 23 3.28 8.66 -16.55
N THR A 24 3.67 8.54 -17.82
CA THR A 24 2.76 8.71 -18.95
C THR A 24 1.75 7.56 -18.98
N VAL A 25 0.47 7.90 -18.79
CA VAL A 25 -0.63 6.95 -18.80
C VAL A 25 -0.91 6.49 -20.24
N PRO A 26 -0.83 5.19 -20.55
CA PRO A 26 -1.16 4.70 -21.89
C PRO A 26 -2.64 4.95 -22.23
N PRO A 27 -3.00 5.38 -23.45
CA PRO A 27 -4.39 5.68 -23.82
C PRO A 27 -5.33 4.46 -23.70
N ASN A 28 -4.79 3.24 -23.77
CA ASN A 28 -5.56 1.99 -23.66
C ASN A 28 -5.63 1.41 -22.23
N HIS A 29 -5.19 2.12 -21.21
CA HIS A 29 -5.14 1.62 -19.82
C HIS A 29 -6.52 1.20 -19.25
N LYS A 30 -7.63 1.78 -19.73
CA LYS A 30 -8.99 1.43 -19.31
C LYS A 30 -9.51 0.12 -19.93
N LYS A 31 -8.93 -0.33 -21.05
CA LYS A 31 -9.37 -1.51 -21.81
C LYS A 31 -8.65 -2.80 -21.42
N LYS A 32 -7.43 -2.70 -20.90
CA LYS A 32 -6.68 -3.83 -20.33
C LYS A 32 -6.62 -3.68 -18.82
N ALA A 33 -7.12 -4.65 -18.08
CA ALA A 33 -6.87 -4.78 -16.65
C ALA A 33 -5.39 -5.16 -16.44
N ILE A 34 -4.49 -4.17 -16.54
CA ILE A 34 -3.05 -4.38 -16.35
C ILE A 34 -2.82 -4.60 -14.85
N SER A 35 -2.51 -5.83 -14.44
CA SER A 35 -2.17 -6.15 -13.05
C SER A 35 -0.70 -5.83 -12.77
N PHE A 36 -0.41 -5.39 -11.55
CA PHE A 36 0.95 -5.11 -11.07
C PHE A 36 1.78 -6.41 -10.92
N HIS A 37 1.12 -7.56 -10.78
CA HIS A 37 1.74 -8.86 -10.52
C HIS A 37 1.75 -9.79 -11.73
N ASP A 38 1.42 -9.28 -12.91
CA ASP A 38 1.50 -10.07 -14.13
C ASP A 38 2.95 -10.09 -14.63
N GLU A 39 3.68 -11.17 -14.30
CA GLU A 39 5.08 -11.37 -14.71
C GLU A 39 5.26 -11.48 -16.24
N SER A 40 4.17 -11.69 -16.99
CA SER A 40 4.21 -11.71 -18.45
C SER A 40 4.32 -10.32 -19.08
N LEU A 41 4.00 -9.26 -18.32
CA LEU A 41 4.01 -7.88 -18.80
C LEU A 41 5.31 -7.17 -18.44
N ALA A 42 5.88 -6.45 -19.41
CA ALA A 42 7.05 -5.62 -19.16
C ALA A 42 6.75 -4.56 -18.10
N VAL A 43 7.70 -4.30 -17.19
CA VAL A 43 7.59 -3.34 -16.08
C VAL A 43 7.13 -1.95 -16.52
N GLN A 44 7.55 -1.54 -17.72
CA GLN A 44 7.18 -0.24 -18.32
C GLN A 44 5.67 -0.10 -18.56
N VAL A 45 4.94 -1.21 -18.70
CA VAL A 45 3.50 -1.22 -19.01
C VAL A 45 2.66 -0.94 -17.78
N TRP A 46 3.12 -1.26 -16.57
CA TRP A 46 2.38 -1.05 -15.31
C TRP A 46 2.98 0.05 -14.43
N LEU A 47 4.12 0.63 -14.80
CA LEU A 47 4.84 1.64 -14.04
C LEU A 47 3.95 2.84 -13.62
N PHE A 48 3.01 3.23 -14.48
CA PHE A 48 2.05 4.30 -14.22
C PHE A 48 1.10 4.04 -13.05
N LYS A 49 1.02 2.81 -12.51
CA LYS A 49 0.22 2.48 -11.32
C LYS A 49 0.97 2.65 -10.00
N SER A 50 2.28 2.86 -10.02
CA SER A 50 3.10 2.90 -8.80
C SER A 50 2.84 4.17 -7.99
N LEU A 51 2.30 4.03 -6.78
CA LEU A 51 2.06 5.16 -5.85
C LEU A 51 3.35 5.91 -5.49
N LYS A 52 4.46 5.18 -5.29
CA LYS A 52 5.76 5.79 -4.95
C LYS A 52 6.26 6.72 -6.07
N LEU A 53 6.03 6.34 -7.33
CA LEU A 53 6.43 7.15 -8.48
C LEU A 53 5.59 8.41 -8.59
N TRP A 54 4.28 8.31 -8.34
CA TRP A 54 3.38 9.46 -8.31
C TRP A 54 3.67 10.42 -7.16
N SER A 55 3.97 9.91 -5.96
CA SER A 55 4.42 10.75 -4.82
C SER A 55 5.64 11.56 -5.21
N PHE A 56 6.67 10.91 -5.76
CA PHE A 56 7.89 11.59 -6.16
C PHE A 56 7.68 12.54 -7.35
N CYS A 57 6.75 12.22 -8.25
CA CYS A 57 6.36 13.11 -9.36
C CYS A 57 5.75 14.41 -8.84
N VAL A 58 4.83 14.32 -7.88
CA VAL A 58 4.20 15.47 -7.23
C VAL A 58 5.23 16.31 -6.49
N ASP A 59 6.08 15.70 -5.67
CA ASP A 59 7.12 16.41 -4.91
C ASP A 59 8.05 17.23 -5.83
N LEU A 60 8.39 16.69 -7.00
CA LEU A 60 9.21 17.37 -8.01
C LEU A 60 8.46 18.47 -8.76
N GLU A 61 7.19 18.26 -9.11
CA GLU A 61 6.36 19.28 -9.76
C GLU A 61 6.06 20.45 -8.81
N GLU A 62 5.89 20.20 -7.51
CA GLU A 62 5.73 21.25 -6.50
C GLU A 62 7.02 22.06 -6.29
N SER A 63 8.18 21.40 -6.36
CA SER A 63 9.46 22.05 -6.12
C SER A 63 10.01 22.83 -7.31
N ILE A 64 9.70 22.41 -8.54
CA ILE A 64 10.35 22.91 -9.78
C ILE A 64 9.33 23.34 -10.85
N GLY A 65 8.11 22.79 -10.81
CA GLY A 65 7.08 22.99 -11.82
C GLY A 65 6.23 24.24 -11.60
N THR A 66 5.13 24.32 -12.34
CA THR A 66 4.12 25.38 -12.18
C THR A 66 2.93 24.85 -11.38
N VAL A 67 2.12 25.76 -10.86
CA VAL A 67 0.88 25.40 -10.14
C VAL A 67 -0.05 24.56 -11.04
N GLU A 68 -0.11 24.89 -12.32
CA GLU A 68 -0.92 24.20 -13.33
C GLU A 68 -0.44 22.76 -13.59
N SER A 69 0.89 22.54 -13.68
CA SER A 69 1.43 21.19 -13.88
C SER A 69 1.20 20.32 -12.64
N THR A 70 1.33 20.90 -11.46
CA THR A 70 1.07 20.25 -10.18
C THR A 70 -0.40 19.85 -10.06
N GLN A 71 -1.33 20.76 -10.37
CA GLN A 71 -2.76 20.47 -10.37
C GLN A 71 -3.09 19.31 -11.31
N LYS A 72 -2.55 19.32 -12.53
CA LYS A 72 -2.75 18.25 -13.51
C LYS A 72 -2.21 16.90 -13.03
N ALA A 73 -1.09 16.89 -12.30
CA ALA A 73 -0.55 15.67 -11.70
C ALA A 73 -1.51 15.09 -10.66
N TYR A 74 -2.05 15.92 -9.77
CA TYR A 74 -3.08 15.51 -8.80
C TYR A 74 -4.36 15.01 -9.48
N ASP A 75 -4.89 15.71 -10.48
CA ASP A 75 -6.08 15.29 -11.23
C ASP A 75 -5.88 13.90 -11.86
N THR A 76 -4.67 13.64 -12.39
CA THR A 76 -4.34 12.33 -12.98
C THR A 76 -4.26 11.23 -11.92
N ILE A 77 -3.70 11.52 -10.73
CA ILE A 77 -3.68 10.58 -9.60
C ILE A 77 -5.10 10.21 -9.17
N PHE A 78 -6.00 11.20 -9.12
CA PHE A 78 -7.41 10.99 -8.83
C PHE A 78 -8.10 10.14 -9.89
N GLU A 79 -7.89 10.43 -11.18
CA GLU A 79 -8.47 9.65 -12.29
C GLU A 79 -8.04 8.17 -12.24
N LEU A 80 -6.76 7.92 -11.93
CA LEU A 80 -6.21 6.57 -11.87
C LEU A 80 -6.63 5.81 -10.59
N LYS A 81 -7.29 6.48 -9.63
CA LYS A 81 -7.67 5.93 -8.31
C LYS A 81 -6.50 5.27 -7.55
N ILE A 82 -5.26 5.65 -7.86
CA ILE A 82 -4.05 5.05 -7.26
C ILE A 82 -4.00 5.30 -5.75
N ALA A 83 -4.59 6.41 -5.29
CA ALA A 83 -4.72 6.74 -3.87
C ALA A 83 -5.57 5.73 -3.08
N ASN A 84 -6.52 5.02 -3.71
CA ASN A 84 -7.40 4.07 -3.02
C ASN A 84 -6.85 2.62 -3.02
N ALA A 85 -5.68 2.37 -3.63
CA ALA A 85 -5.06 1.03 -3.69
C ALA A 85 -4.65 0.47 -2.32
N GLN A 86 -4.68 1.27 -1.25
CA GLN A 86 -4.50 0.82 0.14
C GLN A 86 -5.56 -0.21 0.58
N ASN A 87 -6.71 -0.26 -0.09
CA ASN A 87 -7.87 -1.07 0.30
C ASN A 87 -8.04 -2.37 -0.50
N GLU A 88 -7.10 -2.78 -1.35
CA GLU A 88 -7.27 -3.99 -2.18
C GLU A 88 -6.38 -5.18 -1.78
N TYR A 89 -5.45 -5.00 -0.83
CA TYR A 89 -4.44 -6.01 -0.46
C TYR A 89 -4.58 -6.53 0.98
N TRP A 90 -5.82 -6.74 1.42
CA TRP A 90 -6.09 -7.26 2.76
C TRP A 90 -5.56 -8.69 2.94
N GLU A 91 -5.69 -9.54 1.93
CA GLU A 91 -5.19 -10.92 1.98
C GLU A 91 -3.66 -10.97 2.10
N GLU A 92 -2.94 -10.13 1.38
CA GLU A 92 -1.48 -9.98 1.50
C GLU A 92 -1.09 -9.47 2.89
N SER A 93 -1.83 -8.51 3.43
CA SER A 93 -1.62 -8.02 4.80
C SER A 93 -1.83 -9.14 5.82
N PHE A 94 -2.84 -10.00 5.63
CA PHE A 94 -3.10 -11.15 6.48
C PHE A 94 -2.01 -12.22 6.41
N LYS A 95 -1.37 -12.42 5.25
CA LYS A 95 -0.19 -13.30 5.13
C LYS A 95 0.97 -12.80 6.00
N VAL A 96 1.19 -11.48 6.07
CA VAL A 96 2.23 -10.89 6.91
C VAL A 96 1.95 -11.11 8.39
N TYR A 97 0.69 -10.95 8.84
CA TYR A 97 0.33 -11.24 10.24
C TYR A 97 0.56 -12.71 10.59
N LYS A 98 0.13 -13.65 9.74
CA LYS A 98 0.36 -15.09 9.96
C LYS A 98 1.85 -15.43 10.08
N ARG A 99 2.67 -14.90 9.17
CA ARG A 99 4.12 -15.06 9.24
C ARG A 99 4.71 -14.46 10.53
N GLY A 100 4.20 -13.31 10.98
CA GLY A 100 4.60 -12.72 12.25
C GLY A 100 4.28 -13.62 13.45
N ILE A 101 3.10 -14.23 13.47
CA ILE A 101 2.68 -15.16 14.55
C ILE A 101 3.56 -16.41 14.60
N GLU A 102 4.02 -16.91 13.45
CA GLU A 102 4.93 -18.06 13.37
C GLU A 102 6.35 -17.74 13.84
N LEU A 103 6.81 -16.50 13.64
CA LEU A 103 8.19 -16.08 13.93
C LEU A 103 8.40 -15.61 15.37
N PHE A 104 7.39 -14.97 15.96
CA PHE A 104 7.50 -14.40 17.30
C PHE A 104 6.92 -15.32 18.36
N THR A 105 7.33 -15.13 19.62
CA THR A 105 6.78 -15.82 20.79
C THR A 105 6.01 -14.85 21.67
N TYR A 106 5.24 -15.39 22.63
CA TYR A 106 4.58 -14.55 23.64
C TYR A 106 5.62 -13.76 24.45
N PRO A 107 5.36 -12.49 24.81
CA PRO A 107 4.07 -11.78 24.73
C PRO A 107 3.80 -11.02 23.42
N ILE A 108 4.76 -10.90 22.51
CA ILE A 108 4.64 -10.06 21.30
C ILE A 108 3.52 -10.58 20.37
N VAL A 109 3.35 -11.89 20.29
CA VAL A 109 2.29 -12.55 19.53
C VAL A 109 0.89 -12.07 19.92
N PHE A 110 0.67 -11.72 21.19
CA PHE A 110 -0.61 -11.20 21.67
C PHE A 110 -0.98 -9.86 21.00
N GLU A 111 -0.04 -8.94 20.91
CA GLU A 111 -0.25 -7.63 20.27
C GLU A 111 -0.51 -7.76 18.76
N ILE A 112 0.18 -8.71 18.12
CA ILE A 112 -0.03 -9.03 16.70
C ILE A 112 -1.45 -9.55 16.48
N TRP A 113 -1.90 -10.50 17.32
CA TRP A 113 -3.26 -11.03 17.26
C TRP A 113 -4.32 -9.96 17.51
N ASN A 114 -4.16 -9.11 18.53
CA ASN A 114 -5.11 -8.02 18.80
C ASN A 114 -5.26 -7.07 17.62
N THR A 115 -4.13 -6.69 17.00
CA THR A 115 -4.15 -5.79 15.83
C THR A 115 -4.81 -6.48 14.63
N TYR A 116 -4.49 -7.75 14.40
CA TYR A 116 -5.01 -8.53 13.28
C TYR A 116 -6.53 -8.73 13.40
N LEU A 117 -7.01 -9.19 14.55
CA LEU A 117 -8.44 -9.43 14.80
C LEU A 117 -9.26 -8.12 14.68
N ASN A 118 -8.78 -7.02 15.27
CA ASN A 118 -9.44 -5.72 15.13
C ASN A 118 -9.56 -5.26 13.67
N LYS A 119 -8.50 -5.42 12.87
CA LYS A 119 -8.53 -5.07 11.43
C LYS A 119 -9.45 -6.00 10.65
N PHE A 120 -9.45 -7.30 10.96
CA PHE A 120 -10.31 -8.29 10.33
C PHE A 120 -11.80 -7.99 10.59
N MET A 121 -12.17 -7.71 11.84
CA MET A 121 -13.55 -7.40 12.23
C MET A 121 -14.05 -6.10 11.59
N LYS A 122 -13.24 -5.03 11.61
CA LYS A 122 -13.57 -3.75 10.94
C LYS A 122 -13.83 -3.91 9.44
N HIS A 123 -13.07 -4.78 8.78
CA HIS A 123 -13.17 -4.97 7.34
C HIS A 123 -14.36 -5.86 6.95
N TYR A 124 -14.50 -7.04 7.57
CA TYR A 124 -15.51 -8.01 7.14
C TYR A 124 -16.90 -7.78 7.76
N GLN A 125 -17.02 -7.01 8.85
CA GLN A 125 -18.31 -6.66 9.50
C GLN A 125 -19.30 -7.83 9.62
N GLY A 126 -18.79 -9.05 9.90
CA GLY A 126 -19.63 -10.25 10.02
C GLY A 126 -19.97 -10.98 8.70
N LYS A 127 -19.41 -10.62 7.55
CA LYS A 127 -19.61 -11.36 6.29
C LYS A 127 -18.92 -12.74 6.25
N LYS A 128 -17.90 -12.96 7.07
CA LYS A 128 -17.09 -14.20 7.12
C LYS A 128 -16.92 -14.71 8.55
N ILE A 129 -18.03 -15.06 9.20
CA ILE A 129 -18.06 -15.48 10.61
C ILE A 129 -17.26 -16.76 10.84
N GLU A 130 -17.38 -17.76 9.96
CA GLU A 130 -16.64 -19.02 10.11
C GLU A 130 -15.12 -18.79 10.11
N ARG A 131 -14.62 -17.97 9.17
CA ARG A 131 -13.20 -17.60 9.14
C ARG A 131 -12.78 -16.81 10.37
N ALA A 132 -13.67 -16.00 10.96
CA ALA A 132 -13.38 -15.33 12.22
C ALA A 132 -13.23 -16.36 13.35
N ARG A 133 -14.16 -17.33 13.46
CA ARG A 133 -14.09 -18.41 14.46
C ARG A 133 -12.79 -19.20 14.36
N ASP A 134 -12.41 -19.63 13.16
CA ASP A 134 -11.14 -20.35 12.94
C ASP A 134 -9.93 -19.56 13.44
N LEU A 135 -9.93 -18.24 13.28
CA LEU A 135 -8.85 -17.37 13.76
C LEU A 135 -8.86 -17.26 15.29
N PHE A 136 -10.03 -17.11 15.91
CA PHE A 136 -10.15 -17.08 17.37
C PHE A 136 -9.73 -18.41 18.01
N GLU A 137 -10.08 -19.55 17.41
CA GLU A 137 -9.65 -20.87 17.87
C GLU A 137 -8.12 -21.01 17.83
N GLN A 138 -7.49 -20.59 16.73
CA GLN A 138 -6.02 -20.59 16.61
C GLN A 138 -5.33 -19.72 17.67
N VAL A 139 -5.94 -18.57 18.02
CA VAL A 139 -5.40 -17.71 19.08
C VAL A 139 -5.51 -18.41 20.42
N LEU A 140 -6.68 -18.97 20.74
CA LEU A 140 -6.97 -19.59 22.04
C LEU A 140 -6.17 -20.87 22.28
N GLU A 141 -5.89 -21.68 21.24
CA GLU A 141 -5.10 -22.91 21.35
C GLU A 141 -3.68 -22.65 21.86
N LYS A 142 -3.05 -21.55 21.40
CA LYS A 142 -1.67 -21.20 21.75
C LYS A 142 -1.56 -20.19 22.88
N CYS A 143 -2.68 -19.72 23.44
CA CYS A 143 -2.71 -18.62 24.39
C CYS A 143 -2.38 -19.06 25.83
N PRO A 144 -1.41 -18.41 26.51
CA PRO A 144 -1.24 -18.58 27.95
C PRO A 144 -2.45 -18.00 28.70
N GLU A 145 -2.88 -18.64 29.80
CA GLU A 145 -4.07 -18.26 30.60
C GLU A 145 -4.15 -16.77 30.98
N LYS A 146 -3.00 -16.11 31.12
CA LYS A 146 -2.89 -14.68 31.46
C LYS A 146 -3.49 -13.75 30.40
N PHE A 147 -3.48 -14.15 29.13
CA PHE A 147 -3.88 -13.30 27.99
C PHE A 147 -5.20 -13.74 27.35
N VAL A 148 -5.86 -14.77 27.88
CA VAL A 148 -7.10 -15.32 27.30
C VAL A 148 -8.29 -14.36 27.48
N LYS A 149 -8.39 -13.67 28.62
CA LYS A 149 -9.57 -12.83 28.94
C LYS A 149 -9.80 -11.71 27.91
N PRO A 150 -8.80 -10.90 27.51
CA PRO A 150 -9.02 -9.84 26.51
C PRO A 150 -9.45 -10.38 25.14
N ILE A 151 -8.88 -11.51 24.70
CA ILE A 151 -9.22 -12.13 23.42
C ILE A 151 -10.66 -12.65 23.43
N PHE A 152 -11.09 -13.25 24.55
CA PHE A 152 -12.45 -13.76 24.69
C PHE A 152 -13.49 -12.63 24.70
N LEU A 153 -13.17 -11.47 25.29
CA LEU A 153 -14.03 -10.28 25.24
C LEU A 153 -14.16 -9.69 23.83
N LEU A 154 -13.15 -9.86 22.98
CA LEU A 154 -13.20 -9.45 21.57
C LEU A 154 -14.07 -10.37 20.70
N TYR A 155 -14.39 -11.58 21.18
CA TYR A 155 -15.22 -12.56 20.48
C TYR A 155 -16.73 -12.37 20.73
N ALA A 156 -17.10 -11.82 21.90
CA ALA A 156 -18.48 -11.58 22.33
C ALA A 156 -19.08 -10.32 21.69
#